data_AF-F3FMV1-F1
#
_entry.id   AF-F3FMV1-F1
#
_cell.length_a   1.000
_cell.length_b   1.000
_cell.length_c   1.000
_cell.angle_alpha   90.00
_cell.angle_beta   90.00
_cell.angle_gamma   90.00
#
_symmetry.space_group_name_H-M   'P 1'
#
loop_
_entity.id
_entity.type
_entity.pdbx_description
1 polymer ?
#
loop_
_entity_poly.entity_id
_entity_poly.type
_entity_poly.pdbx_seq_one_letter_code
_entity_poly.pdbx_strand_id
1 'polypeptide(L)'
;MKQHRLAAAIALVGLVLAGCDKQASTVELKTPAQKASYGIGLNMGKSLAQEGMDDLDSKAVALGIEDAVGKKDQKLKDEELVEAFSALQKRSEERLAKMSEEASAAGKKFLEENGKKDGVV
;
A
#
# COMPACT_ATOMS: atom_id res chain seq x y z
N MET A 1 -43.04 -55.33 24.72
CA MET A 1 -44.10 -54.33 24.48
C MET A 1 -43.47 -52.96 24.70
N LYS A 2 -43.13 -52.25 23.60
CA LYS A 2 -43.84 -51.07 23.05
C LYS A 2 -43.54 -49.78 23.86
N GLN A 3 -42.47 -49.06 23.50
CA GLN A 3 -42.42 -47.71 22.86
C GLN A 3 -42.53 -46.57 23.91
N HIS A 4 -41.67 -45.56 23.95
CA HIS A 4 -41.49 -44.54 22.92
C HIS A 4 -40.05 -43.99 22.83
N ARG A 5 -39.58 -43.83 21.60
CA ARG A 5 -38.49 -42.93 21.20
C ARG A 5 -39.03 -41.51 21.18
N LEU A 6 -38.26 -40.51 21.60
CA LEU A 6 -38.23 -39.18 20.99
C LEU A 6 -36.96 -38.45 21.43
N ALA A 7 -36.12 -38.14 20.45
CA ALA A 7 -34.97 -37.27 20.53
C ALA A 7 -35.42 -35.80 20.42
N ALA A 8 -34.75 -34.91 21.16
CA ALA A 8 -34.57 -33.49 20.86
C ALA A 8 -33.57 -32.97 21.93
N ALA A 9 -32.27 -32.87 21.69
CA ALA A 9 -31.60 -31.96 20.77
C ALA A 9 -32.16 -30.53 20.87
N ILE A 10 -31.79 -29.80 21.93
CA ILE A 10 -31.72 -28.35 21.89
C ILE A 10 -30.29 -27.97 22.25
N ALA A 11 -29.50 -27.80 21.19
CA ALA A 11 -28.21 -27.16 21.21
C ALA A 11 -28.40 -25.73 21.73
N LEU A 12 -27.94 -25.47 22.95
CA LEU A 12 -27.73 -24.10 23.41
C LEU A 12 -26.48 -23.56 22.72
N VAL A 13 -26.77 -22.71 21.74
CA VAL A 13 -25.86 -21.83 21.01
C VAL A 13 -24.96 -21.08 22.01
N GLY A 14 -23.73 -21.55 22.15
CA GLY A 14 -22.61 -20.80 22.69
C GLY A 14 -21.83 -20.21 21.51
N LEU A 15 -22.40 -19.19 20.87
CA LEU A 15 -21.68 -18.32 19.95
C LEU A 15 -20.67 -17.49 20.76
N VAL A 16 -19.53 -18.09 21.11
CA VAL A 16 -18.34 -17.31 21.43
C VAL A 16 -17.58 -17.20 20.12
N LEU A 17 -17.97 -16.20 19.34
CA LEU A 17 -17.06 -15.51 18.44
C LEU A 17 -15.92 -15.00 19.31
N ALA A 18 -14.93 -15.86 19.55
CA ALA A 18 -13.58 -15.45 19.84
C ALA A 18 -13.09 -14.74 18.56
N GLY A 19 -13.54 -13.51 18.39
CA GLY A 19 -12.77 -12.53 17.65
C GLY A 19 -11.47 -12.41 18.41
N CYS A 20 -10.49 -13.23 18.02
CA CYS A 20 -9.11 -13.01 18.38
C CYS A 20 -8.82 -11.57 17.96
N ASP A 21 -8.75 -10.75 18.98
CA ASP A 21 -7.91 -9.59 19.11
C ASP A 21 -7.12 -9.29 17.85
N LYS A 22 -7.34 -8.07 17.36
CA LYS A 22 -6.30 -7.25 16.77
C LYS A 22 -5.09 -7.25 17.72
N GLN A 23 -4.31 -8.32 17.72
CA GLN A 23 -2.93 -8.28 18.14
C GLN A 23 -2.26 -7.47 17.04
N ALA A 24 -2.30 -6.16 17.20
CA ALA A 24 -1.35 -5.26 16.59
C ALA A 24 0.01 -5.70 17.14
N SER A 25 0.60 -6.70 16.48
CA SER A 25 1.96 -7.14 16.71
C SER A 25 2.82 -5.92 16.41
N THR A 26 3.12 -5.14 17.46
CA THR A 26 4.09 -4.06 17.37
C THR A 26 5.39 -4.70 16.91
N VAL A 27 5.74 -4.46 15.65
CA VAL A 27 6.98 -4.98 15.07
C VAL A 27 8.13 -4.35 15.84
N GLU A 28 8.73 -5.13 16.74
CA GLU A 28 9.87 -4.66 17.51
C GLU A 28 11.11 -4.66 16.61
N LEU A 29 11.88 -3.56 16.63
CA LEU A 29 13.09 -3.39 15.81
C LEU A 29 14.36 -3.68 16.62
N LYS A 30 14.42 -4.84 17.27
CA LYS A 30 15.47 -5.18 18.23
C LYS A 30 16.64 -5.91 17.59
N THR A 31 16.36 -6.85 16.68
CA THR A 31 17.39 -7.68 16.06
C THR A 31 17.99 -7.01 14.81
N PRO A 32 19.24 -7.36 14.41
CA PRO A 32 19.82 -6.90 13.16
C PRO A 32 18.93 -7.22 11.94
N ALA A 33 18.32 -8.41 11.92
CA ALA A 33 17.40 -8.81 10.86
C ALA A 33 16.16 -7.89 10.79
N GLN A 34 15.53 -7.58 11.94
CA GLN A 34 14.38 -6.68 11.99
C GLN A 34 14.72 -5.27 11.51
N LYS A 35 15.88 -4.73 11.91
CA LYS A 35 16.36 -3.42 11.44
C LYS A 35 16.64 -3.41 9.94
N ALA A 36 17.24 -4.47 9.42
CA ALA A 36 17.47 -4.61 7.98
C ALA A 36 16.15 -4.67 7.20
N SER A 37 15.18 -5.47 7.63
CA SER A 37 13.84 -5.54 7.03
C SER A 37 13.13 -4.19 7.03
N TYR A 38 13.16 -3.46 8.16
CA TYR A 38 12.61 -2.10 8.22
C TYR A 38 13.34 -1.14 7.27
N GLY A 39 14.67 -1.24 7.17
CA GLY A 39 15.46 -0.44 6.23
C GLY A 39 15.07 -0.66 4.78
N ILE A 40 14.81 -1.91 4.37
CA ILE A 40 14.35 -2.26 3.03
C ILE A 40 12.98 -1.61 2.76
N GLY A 41 12.02 -1.82 3.68
CA GLY A 41 10.68 -1.22 3.55
C GLY A 41 10.70 0.30 3.54
N LEU A 42 11.56 0.93 4.36
CA LEU A 42 11.73 2.37 4.40
C LEU A 42 12.32 2.92 3.09
N ASN A 43 13.32 2.25 2.52
CA ASN A 43 13.89 2.66 1.24
C ASN A 43 12.85 2.55 0.12
N MET A 44 12.11 1.45 0.07
CA MET A 44 11.04 1.26 -0.90
C MET A 44 9.94 2.32 -0.77
N GLY A 45 9.48 2.59 0.46
CA GLY A 45 8.47 3.62 0.73
C GLY A 45 8.96 5.02 0.37
N LYS A 46 10.24 5.35 0.59
CA LYS A 46 10.82 6.62 0.16
C LYS A 46 10.81 6.77 -1.36
N SER A 47 11.14 5.72 -2.11
CA SER A 47 11.06 5.75 -3.57
C SER A 47 9.62 5.99 -4.04
N LEU A 48 8.65 5.30 -3.46
CA LEU A 48 7.23 5.49 -3.78
C LEU A 48 6.73 6.91 -3.46
N ALA A 49 7.16 7.48 -2.35
CA ALA A 49 6.83 8.87 -1.98
C ALA A 49 7.49 9.88 -2.93
N GLN A 50 8.73 9.64 -3.37
CA GLN A 50 9.39 10.47 -4.38
C GLN A 50 8.69 10.40 -5.74
N GLU A 51 8.14 9.24 -6.07
CA GLU A 51 7.29 9.06 -7.23
C GLU A 51 5.88 9.65 -7.02
N GLY A 52 5.56 10.25 -5.87
CA GLY A 52 4.26 10.87 -5.59
C GLY A 52 3.11 9.85 -5.56
N MET A 53 3.38 8.66 -5.02
CA MET A 53 2.39 7.59 -4.79
C MET A 53 1.89 7.60 -3.34
N ASP A 54 1.45 8.78 -2.86
CA ASP A 54 1.12 9.02 -1.45
C ASP A 54 -0.19 8.35 -0.98
N ASP A 55 -0.98 7.83 -1.91
CA ASP A 55 -2.27 7.17 -1.65
C ASP A 55 -2.18 5.65 -1.61
N LEU A 56 -0.98 5.07 -1.77
CA LEU A 56 -0.80 3.62 -1.63
C LEU A 56 -1.08 3.19 -0.20
N ASP A 57 -1.86 2.10 -0.04
CA ASP A 57 -2.08 1.49 1.26
C ASP A 57 -0.84 0.68 1.67
N SER A 58 -0.06 1.27 2.58
CA SER A 58 1.12 0.62 3.17
C SER A 58 0.84 -0.76 3.79
N LYS A 59 -0.38 -1.01 4.30
CA LYS A 59 -0.76 -2.33 4.84
C LYS A 59 -0.99 -3.34 3.72
N ALA A 60 -1.55 -2.91 2.59
CA ALA A 60 -1.71 -3.76 1.42
C ALA A 60 -0.35 -4.13 0.81
N VAL A 61 0.60 -3.19 0.78
CA VAL A 61 1.98 -3.45 0.35
C VAL A 61 2.66 -4.45 1.28
N ALA A 62 2.54 -4.26 2.60
CA ALA A 62 3.07 -5.21 3.58
C ALA A 62 2.47 -6.61 3.43
N LEU A 63 1.15 -6.70 3.20
CA LEU A 63 0.46 -7.96 2.94
C LEU A 63 1.01 -8.66 1.69
N GLY A 64 1.24 -7.92 0.60
CA GLY A 64 1.83 -8.48 -0.63
C GLY A 64 3.23 -9.05 -0.40
N ILE A 65 4.06 -8.36 0.40
CA ILE A 65 5.39 -8.86 0.78
C ILE A 65 5.27 -10.13 1.63
N GLU A 66 4.38 -10.13 2.63
CA GLU A 66 4.15 -11.30 3.50
C GLU A 66 3.65 -12.52 2.73
N ASP A 67 2.73 -12.33 1.79
CA ASP A 67 2.19 -13.41 0.97
C ASP A 67 3.26 -13.96 0.01
N ALA A 68 4.08 -13.10 -0.59
CA ALA A 68 5.18 -13.52 -1.47
C ALA A 68 6.28 -14.27 -0.71
N VAL A 69 6.72 -13.76 0.45
CA VAL A 69 7.73 -14.43 1.30
C VAL A 69 7.18 -15.73 1.88
N GLY A 70 5.91 -15.72 2.28
CA GLY A 70 5.20 -16.88 2.79
C GLY A 70 4.83 -17.92 1.74
N LYS A 71 5.09 -17.65 0.45
CA LYS A 71 4.67 -18.49 -0.69
C LYS A 71 3.18 -18.85 -0.64
N LYS A 72 2.36 -17.89 -0.23
CA LYS A 72 0.91 -18.07 -0.18
C LYS A 72 0.32 -17.96 -1.59
N ASP A 73 -0.85 -18.56 -1.76
CA ASP A 73 -1.61 -18.40 -2.99
C ASP A 73 -1.99 -16.94 -3.21
N GLN A 74 -1.94 -16.52 -4.48
CA GLN A 74 -2.24 -15.16 -4.88
C GLN A 74 -3.69 -14.82 -4.53
N LYS A 75 -3.88 -13.75 -3.76
CA LYS A 75 -5.21 -13.32 -3.29
C LYS A 75 -6.02 -12.57 -4.36
N LEU A 76 -5.33 -11.98 -5.33
CA LEU A 76 -5.91 -11.22 -6.42
C LEU A 76 -5.69 -11.99 -7.73
N LYS A 77 -6.60 -11.86 -8.67
CA LYS A 77 -6.37 -12.41 -10.01
C LYS A 77 -5.35 -11.56 -10.76
N ASP A 78 -4.65 -12.17 -11.72
CA ASP A 78 -3.68 -11.46 -12.55
C ASP A 78 -4.34 -10.30 -13.29
N GLU A 79 -5.59 -10.46 -13.75
CA GLU A 79 -6.32 -9.39 -14.44
C GLU A 79 -6.57 -8.17 -13.54
N GLU A 80 -6.91 -8.39 -12.27
CA GLU A 80 -7.14 -7.30 -11.30
C GLU A 80 -5.84 -6.55 -10.98
N LEU A 81 -4.71 -7.28 -10.91
CA LEU A 81 -3.39 -6.68 -10.75
C LEU A 81 -3.02 -5.83 -11.97
N VAL A 82 -3.21 -6.36 -13.18
CA VAL A 82 -2.91 -5.65 -14.43
C VAL A 82 -3.74 -4.36 -14.55
N GLU A 83 -5.03 -4.42 -14.23
CA GLU A 83 -5.91 -3.25 -14.24
C GLU A 83 -5.45 -2.20 -13.22
N ALA A 84 -5.13 -2.62 -11.99
CA ALA A 84 -4.64 -1.73 -10.95
C ALA A 84 -3.29 -1.07 -11.31
N PHE A 85 -2.34 -1.83 -11.88
CA PHE A 85 -1.06 -1.30 -12.33
C PHE A 85 -1.21 -0.34 -13.51
N SER A 86 -2.11 -0.64 -14.45
CA SER A 86 -2.42 0.26 -15.57
C SER A 86 -2.98 1.60 -15.09
N ALA A 87 -3.90 1.58 -14.11
CA ALA A 87 -4.42 2.79 -13.50
C ALA A 87 -3.32 3.61 -12.80
N LEU A 88 -2.41 2.94 -12.08
CA LEU A 88 -1.27 3.60 -11.44
C LEU A 88 -0.31 4.21 -12.45
N GLN A 89 -0.04 3.53 -13.56
CA GLN A 89 0.84 4.03 -14.62
C GLN A 89 0.26 5.27 -15.30
N LYS A 90 -1.03 5.25 -15.66
CA LYS A 90 -1.70 6.42 -16.23
C LYS A 90 -1.64 7.63 -15.30
N ARG A 91 -1.84 7.42 -14.01
CA ARG A 91 -1.69 8.50 -13.02
C ARG A 91 -0.25 9.03 -12.95
N SER A 92 0.74 8.15 -13.10
CA SER A 92 2.13 8.57 -13.13
C SER A 92 2.45 9.47 -14.32
N GLU A 93 1.90 9.15 -15.48
CA GLU A 93 1.99 9.99 -16.70
C GLU A 93 1.31 11.36 -16.49
N GLU A 94 0.12 11.39 -15.91
CA GLU A 94 -0.58 12.64 -15.60
C GLU A 94 0.21 13.52 -14.61
N ARG A 95 0.86 12.91 -13.62
CA ARG A 95 1.72 13.61 -12.66
C ARG A 95 2.94 14.22 -13.37
N LEU A 96 3.61 13.44 -14.21
CA LEU A 96 4.77 13.90 -14.96
C LEU A 96 4.41 15.06 -15.91
N ALA A 97 3.24 14.98 -16.55
CA ALA A 97 2.73 16.06 -17.39
C ALA A 97 2.50 17.35 -16.58
N LYS A 98 1.89 17.26 -15.39
CA LYS A 98 1.71 18.41 -14.48
C LYS A 98 3.04 19.00 -14.02
N MET A 99 3.99 18.15 -13.61
CA MET A 99 5.32 18.61 -13.20
C MET A 99 6.07 19.32 -14.34
N SER A 100 5.92 18.85 -15.58
CA SER A 100 6.47 19.50 -16.76
C SER A 100 5.85 20.88 -17.01
N GLU A 101 4.53 20.98 -16.87
CA GLU A 101 3.81 22.26 -17.00
C GLU A 101 4.27 23.27 -15.92
N GLU A 102 4.33 22.83 -14.66
CA GLU A 102 4.81 23.64 -13.54
C GLU A 102 6.27 24.08 -13.75
N ALA A 103 7.14 23.19 -14.19
CA ALA A 103 8.54 23.50 -14.49
C ALA A 103 8.67 24.51 -15.64
N SER A 104 7.86 24.38 -16.70
CA SER A 104 7.82 25.32 -17.81
C SER A 104 7.35 26.71 -17.36
N ALA A 105 6.31 26.77 -16.53
CA ALA A 105 5.81 28.02 -15.96
C ALA A 105 6.86 28.69 -15.04
N ALA A 106 7.49 27.91 -14.17
CA ALA A 106 8.57 28.39 -13.30
C ALA A 106 9.78 28.88 -14.10
N GLY A 107 10.16 28.17 -15.16
CA GLY A 107 11.24 28.55 -16.07
C GLY A 107 10.96 29.87 -16.78
N LYS A 108 9.75 30.06 -17.33
CA LYS A 108 9.34 31.33 -17.94
C LYS A 108 9.44 32.50 -16.97
N LYS A 109 8.89 32.32 -15.76
CA LYS A 109 8.96 33.35 -14.71
C LYS A 109 10.40 33.68 -14.32
N PHE A 110 11.26 32.66 -14.19
CA PHE A 110 12.68 32.86 -13.92
C PHE A 110 13.36 33.67 -15.03
N LEU A 111 13.11 33.35 -16.30
CA LEU A 111 13.67 34.10 -17.44
C LEU A 111 13.18 35.54 -17.48
N GLU A 112 11.89 35.78 -17.23
CA GLU A 112 11.32 37.13 -17.16
C GLU A 112 11.90 37.97 -16.01
N GLU A 113 12.18 37.36 -14.85
CA GLU A 113 12.83 38.02 -13.73
C GLU A 113 14.34 38.21 -13.96
N ASN A 114 14.99 37.28 -14.66
CA ASN A 114 16.43 37.33 -14.94
C ASN A 114 16.76 38.38 -16.01
N GLY A 115 15.96 38.49 -17.07
CA GLY A 115 16.13 39.50 -18.12
C GLY A 115 15.91 40.94 -17.65
N LYS A 116 15.39 41.15 -16.43
CA LYS A 116 15.27 42.46 -15.79
C LYS A 116 16.50 42.84 -14.95
N LYS A 117 17.50 41.96 -14.83
CA LYS A 117 18.73 42.22 -14.07
C LYS A 117 19.77 42.89 -14.96
N ASP A 118 20.46 43.90 -14.42
CA ASP A 118 21.53 44.60 -15.13
C ASP A 118 22.67 43.64 -15.53
N GLY A 119 23.04 43.67 -16.80
CA GLY A 119 24.11 42.85 -17.39
C GLY A 119 23.64 41.56 -18.08
N VAL A 120 22.33 41.28 -18.13
CA VAL A 120 21.74 40.16 -18.88
C VAL A 120 21.14 40.71 -20.18
N VAL A 121 21.69 40.30 -21.34
CA VAL A 121 21.25 40.67 -22.71
C VAL A 121 20.98 39.44 -23.55
#